data_AF-A0A8C9H5P1-F1
#
_entry.id   AF-A0A8C9H5P1-F1
#
_cell.length_a   1.000
_cell.length_b   1.000
_cell.length_c   1.000
_cell.angle_alpha   90.00
_cell.angle_beta   90.00
_cell.angle_gamma   90.00
#
_symmetry.space_group_name_H-M   'P 1'
#
loop_
_entity.id
_entity.type
_entity.pdbx_description
1 polymer ?
#
loop_
_entity_poly.entity_id
_entity_poly.type
_entity_poly.pdbx_seq_one_letter_code
_entity_poly.pdbx_strand_id
1 'polypeptide(L)'
;MNLRTPPRLLELAGQSLLREEALAISVLEELPRELFPLLFVEAFIRRRCEVLKVMVRAWPFPRLPLGSLMKTPDLEILHYVVDGIDCLLAQKVRPRRWKLQVLDLRDVDENFWTIWSGARSLSCSSKAMSKTQTVEDCPRTGEKQPLKVFMDVCFKEKSLDEGLSFLSGWVRHRRGSVHLCCTKVVNYSTCILNFRNILETVYPDSIQVLEIWNMCWSCLVVEFSRYLSQMRNLRKLFVSDGCHYYLPSPDSKEQLVVEFSSVFRRLDYLQTLYIRRVCFFKGYLDQLIRCLKSPLETLALTYGFLEEEDLKCLPQYPSLSQLKQLNLSHGVLRFIRLEPVRALLEKVAATLQTLFLVDCGIGNSKLRVILPALSCCSNLTTFCFHDNDTSMDTLKDLLRHTGRLSKLSLETYPAPRESLDNRGRVVWELLTPLQAELMRILREARQPNRIFFGPVSCPCCGTSPTEQLELSFCFWRSPA
;
A
#
# COMPACT_ATOMS: atom_id res chain seq x y z
N MET A 1 -2.89 -56.46 -3.92
CA MET A 1 -4.10 -55.92 -3.24
C MET A 1 -3.77 -54.51 -2.77
N ASN A 2 -4.36 -53.48 -3.36
CA ASN A 2 -4.20 -52.11 -2.91
C ASN A 2 -5.06 -51.89 -1.66
N LEU A 3 -4.43 -51.80 -0.50
CA LEU A 3 -5.08 -51.45 0.76
C LEU A 3 -5.51 -49.98 0.68
N ARG A 4 -6.75 -49.73 0.25
CA ARG A 4 -7.41 -48.43 0.42
C ARG A 4 -7.59 -48.21 1.92
N THR A 5 -6.93 -47.20 2.47
CA THR A 5 -7.17 -46.70 3.81
C THR A 5 -8.67 -46.39 3.97
N PRO A 6 -9.35 -46.90 5.02
CA PRO A 6 -10.76 -46.62 5.22
C PRO A 6 -10.96 -45.11 5.47
N PRO A 7 -12.01 -44.50 4.89
CA PRO A 7 -12.29 -43.08 5.08
C PRO A 7 -12.53 -42.79 6.56
N ARG A 8 -12.01 -41.65 7.03
CA ARG A 8 -12.16 -41.22 8.43
C ARG A 8 -13.65 -40.99 8.73
N LEU A 9 -14.07 -41.20 9.98
CA LEU A 9 -15.47 -40.97 10.41
C LEU A 9 -15.98 -39.58 10.03
N LEU A 10 -15.10 -38.58 10.07
CA LEU A 10 -15.37 -37.22 9.62
C LEU A 10 -15.64 -37.12 8.11
N GLU A 11 -14.89 -37.86 7.30
CA GLU A 11 -15.08 -37.93 5.84
C GLU A 11 -16.38 -38.67 5.51
N LEU A 12 -16.73 -39.71 6.27
CA LEU A 12 -18.01 -40.43 6.16
C LEU A 12 -19.19 -39.56 6.62
N ALA A 13 -19.04 -38.80 7.70
CA ALA A 13 -20.03 -37.85 8.19
C ALA A 13 -20.24 -36.71 7.18
N GLY A 14 -19.15 -36.18 6.59
CA GLY A 14 -19.23 -35.24 5.47
C GLY A 14 -19.92 -35.85 4.26
N GLN A 15 -19.56 -37.07 3.86
CA GLN A 15 -20.20 -37.77 2.74
C GLN A 15 -21.70 -38.04 2.97
N SER A 16 -22.09 -38.36 4.19
CA SER A 16 -23.48 -38.64 4.57
C SER A 16 -24.31 -37.35 4.68
N LEU A 17 -23.76 -36.32 5.34
CA LEU A 17 -24.42 -35.01 5.46
C LEU A 17 -24.59 -34.34 4.09
N LEU A 18 -23.66 -34.55 3.15
CA LEU A 18 -23.71 -34.00 1.79
C LEU A 18 -24.50 -34.87 0.80
N ARG A 19 -24.99 -36.05 1.20
CA ARG A 19 -25.84 -36.94 0.37
C ARG A 19 -27.32 -36.61 0.49
N GLU A 20 -27.76 -36.16 1.65
CA GLU A 20 -29.17 -35.81 1.91
C GLU A 20 -29.30 -34.35 2.34
N GLU A 21 -29.47 -33.46 1.37
CA GLU A 21 -29.60 -32.01 1.58
C GLU A 21 -30.73 -31.64 2.55
N ALA A 22 -31.84 -32.40 2.56
CA ALA A 22 -32.97 -32.19 3.47
C ALA A 22 -32.65 -32.55 4.94
N LEU A 23 -31.89 -33.63 5.18
CA LEU A 23 -31.47 -34.01 6.54
C LEU A 23 -30.37 -33.09 7.07
N ALA A 24 -29.45 -32.64 6.20
CA ALA A 24 -28.36 -31.74 6.56
C ALA A 24 -28.85 -30.45 7.23
N ILE A 25 -29.96 -29.87 6.76
CA ILE A 25 -30.54 -28.64 7.29
C ILE A 25 -31.00 -28.81 8.75
N SER A 26 -31.62 -29.94 9.08
CA SER A 26 -32.11 -30.22 10.44
C SER A 26 -30.99 -30.47 11.46
N VAL A 27 -29.85 -31.05 11.02
CA VAL A 27 -28.74 -31.46 11.89
C VAL A 27 -27.76 -30.33 12.17
N LEU A 28 -27.69 -29.31 11.31
CA LEU A 28 -26.75 -28.18 11.46
C LEU A 28 -26.98 -27.36 12.74
N GLU A 29 -28.20 -27.32 13.27
CA GLU A 29 -28.50 -26.67 14.56
C GLU A 29 -27.97 -27.45 15.77
N GLU A 30 -27.74 -28.75 15.63
CA GLU A 30 -27.25 -29.61 16.73
C GLU A 30 -25.75 -29.90 16.64
N LEU A 31 -25.16 -29.72 15.46
CA LEU A 31 -23.76 -30.05 15.17
C LEU A 31 -22.76 -29.31 16.08
N PRO A 32 -21.75 -29.98 16.66
CA PRO A 32 -20.66 -29.31 17.38
C PRO A 32 -19.93 -28.27 16.52
N ARG A 33 -19.56 -27.13 17.11
CA ARG A 33 -18.91 -26.02 16.40
C ARG A 33 -17.56 -26.43 15.80
N GLU A 34 -16.90 -27.45 16.37
CA GLU A 34 -15.61 -27.97 15.96
C GLU A 34 -15.67 -28.68 14.60
N LEU A 35 -16.83 -29.22 14.22
CA LEU A 35 -17.04 -29.93 12.95
C LEU A 35 -17.44 -28.98 11.81
N PHE A 36 -17.91 -27.78 12.13
CA PHE A 36 -18.40 -26.81 11.15
C PHE A 36 -17.37 -26.43 10.08
N PRO A 37 -16.11 -26.05 10.43
CA PRO A 37 -15.13 -25.65 9.44
C PRO A 37 -14.76 -26.79 8.47
N LEU A 38 -14.62 -28.00 8.98
CA LEU A 38 -14.29 -29.20 8.20
C LEU A 38 -15.39 -29.52 7.17
N LEU A 39 -16.64 -29.53 7.62
CA LEU A 39 -17.79 -29.76 6.74
C LEU A 39 -17.98 -28.64 5.72
N PHE A 40 -17.67 -27.40 6.10
CA PHE A 40 -17.73 -26.26 5.19
C PHE A 40 -16.71 -26.39 4.07
N VAL A 41 -15.47 -26.77 4.39
CA VAL A 41 -14.43 -27.03 3.39
C VAL A 41 -14.83 -28.20 2.47
N GLU A 42 -15.37 -29.28 3.02
CA GLU A 42 -15.82 -30.42 2.19
C GLU A 42 -16.99 -30.03 1.27
N ALA A 43 -17.97 -29.27 1.78
CA ALA A 43 -19.07 -28.74 0.99
C ALA A 43 -18.57 -27.79 -0.11
N PHE A 44 -17.56 -26.97 0.20
CA PHE A 44 -16.91 -26.05 -0.73
C PHE A 44 -16.21 -26.81 -1.87
N ILE A 45 -15.34 -27.78 -1.53
CA ILE A 45 -14.61 -28.61 -2.50
C ILE A 45 -15.58 -29.35 -3.42
N ARG A 46 -16.68 -29.87 -2.86
CA ARG A 46 -17.72 -30.58 -3.63
C ARG A 46 -18.74 -29.69 -4.31
N ARG A 47 -18.60 -28.35 -4.25
CA ARG A 47 -19.54 -27.37 -4.82
C ARG A 47 -21.00 -27.62 -4.38
N ARG A 48 -21.21 -27.95 -3.11
CA ARG A 48 -22.55 -28.14 -2.52
C ARG A 48 -23.12 -26.81 -2.06
N CYS A 49 -23.49 -25.98 -3.03
CA CYS A 49 -23.85 -24.59 -2.83
C CYS A 49 -25.04 -24.34 -1.87
N GLU A 50 -26.10 -25.16 -1.95
CA GLU A 50 -27.22 -25.07 -1.01
C GLU A 50 -26.82 -25.42 0.43
N VAL A 51 -25.95 -26.41 0.59
CA VAL A 51 -25.40 -26.77 1.91
C VAL A 51 -24.55 -25.61 2.45
N LEU A 52 -23.68 -25.02 1.63
CA LEU A 52 -22.89 -23.85 2.03
C LEU A 52 -23.77 -22.69 2.49
N LYS A 53 -24.83 -22.38 1.74
CA LYS A 53 -25.81 -21.36 2.10
C LYS A 53 -26.39 -21.61 3.48
N VAL A 54 -26.83 -22.83 3.79
CA VAL A 54 -27.39 -23.18 5.12
C VAL A 54 -26.32 -23.15 6.20
N MET A 55 -25.10 -23.62 5.92
CA MET A 55 -23.99 -23.57 6.88
C MET A 55 -23.59 -22.14 7.23
N VAL A 56 -23.60 -21.21 6.26
CA VAL A 56 -23.40 -19.78 6.52
C VAL A 56 -24.46 -19.27 7.50
N ARG A 57 -25.69 -19.78 7.41
CA ARG A 57 -26.77 -19.36 8.30
C ARG A 57 -26.57 -19.74 9.76
N ALA A 58 -25.92 -20.87 9.98
CA ALA A 58 -25.64 -21.41 11.30
C ALA A 58 -24.15 -21.21 11.71
N TRP A 59 -23.41 -20.36 11.01
CA TRP A 59 -21.97 -20.22 11.19
C TRP A 59 -21.61 -19.82 12.63
N PRO A 60 -20.87 -20.66 13.37
CA PRO A 60 -20.71 -20.49 14.82
C PRO A 60 -19.55 -19.56 15.21
N PHE A 61 -18.86 -18.95 14.24
CA PHE A 61 -17.70 -18.09 14.48
C PHE A 61 -17.95 -16.63 14.04
N PRO A 62 -17.26 -15.63 14.62
CA PRO A 62 -17.42 -14.24 14.23
C PRO A 62 -16.89 -13.90 12.84
N ARG A 63 -15.94 -14.68 12.32
CA ARG A 63 -15.31 -14.48 11.02
C ARG A 63 -15.47 -15.72 10.15
N LEU A 64 -15.78 -15.52 8.87
CA LEU A 64 -15.75 -16.54 7.83
C LEU A 64 -14.66 -16.16 6.80
N PRO A 65 -13.47 -16.79 6.83
CA PRO A 65 -12.36 -16.47 5.94
C PRO A 65 -12.47 -17.20 4.59
N LEU A 66 -13.52 -16.87 3.83
CA LEU A 66 -13.84 -17.51 2.56
C LEU A 66 -12.77 -17.28 1.47
N GLY A 67 -12.11 -16.12 1.46
CA GLY A 67 -11.10 -15.78 0.45
C GLY A 67 -9.96 -16.78 0.33
N SER A 68 -9.49 -17.31 1.47
CA SER A 68 -8.45 -18.36 1.49
C SER A 68 -8.87 -19.70 0.87
N LEU A 69 -10.18 -19.97 0.76
CA LEU A 69 -10.71 -21.11 0.00
C LEU A 69 -10.93 -20.77 -1.49
N MET A 70 -11.21 -19.50 -1.78
CA MET A 70 -11.54 -18.97 -3.11
C MET A 70 -10.39 -18.13 -3.68
N LYS A 71 -9.25 -18.75 -3.98
CA LYS A 71 -8.08 -18.07 -4.59
C LYS A 71 -8.43 -17.35 -5.89
N THR A 72 -9.41 -17.88 -6.62
CA THR A 72 -10.08 -17.20 -7.75
C THR A 72 -11.54 -16.95 -7.35
N PRO A 73 -12.11 -15.77 -7.68
CA PRO A 73 -13.53 -15.51 -7.42
C PRO A 73 -14.43 -16.54 -8.11
N ASP A 74 -15.14 -17.34 -7.33
CA ASP A 74 -16.23 -18.21 -7.78
C ASP A 74 -17.57 -17.51 -7.47
N LEU A 75 -18.16 -16.90 -8.50
CA LEU A 75 -19.38 -16.10 -8.35
C LEU A 75 -20.58 -16.91 -7.89
N GLU A 76 -20.65 -18.19 -8.27
CA GLU A 76 -21.74 -19.08 -7.85
C GLU A 76 -21.67 -19.26 -6.34
N ILE A 77 -20.52 -19.70 -5.81
CA ILE A 77 -20.35 -19.87 -4.36
C ILE A 77 -20.58 -18.56 -3.61
N LEU A 78 -20.05 -17.45 -4.13
CA LEU A 78 -20.25 -16.13 -3.54
C LEU A 78 -21.72 -15.75 -3.45
N HIS A 79 -22.50 -16.02 -4.50
CA HIS A 79 -23.94 -15.78 -4.52
C HIS A 79 -24.65 -16.56 -3.41
N TYR A 80 -24.35 -17.86 -3.26
CA TYR A 80 -24.96 -18.70 -2.22
C TYR A 80 -24.57 -18.30 -0.80
N VAL A 81 -23.32 -17.90 -0.59
CA VAL A 81 -22.87 -17.39 0.72
C VAL A 81 -23.58 -16.08 1.05
N VAL A 82 -23.65 -15.15 0.09
CA VAL A 82 -24.35 -13.87 0.24
C VAL A 82 -25.85 -14.08 0.48
N ASP A 83 -26.50 -14.99 -0.25
CA ASP A 83 -27.90 -15.33 -0.04
C ASP A 83 -28.15 -15.94 1.35
N GLY A 84 -27.22 -16.78 1.83
CA GLY A 84 -27.22 -17.27 3.21
C GLY A 84 -27.21 -16.13 4.25
N ILE A 85 -26.34 -15.15 4.06
CA ILE A 85 -26.25 -13.96 4.91
C ILE A 85 -27.52 -13.11 4.82
N ASP A 86 -28.03 -12.89 3.61
CA ASP A 86 -29.19 -12.04 3.35
C ASP A 86 -30.46 -12.58 4.01
N CYS A 87 -30.61 -13.89 4.02
CA CYS A 87 -31.68 -14.56 4.74
C CYS A 87 -31.65 -14.31 6.25
N LEU A 88 -30.50 -13.95 6.84
CA LEU A 88 -30.36 -13.64 8.27
C LEU A 88 -30.47 -12.17 8.58
N LEU A 89 -29.96 -11.33 7.68
CA LEU A 89 -30.20 -9.90 7.76
C LEU A 89 -31.70 -9.58 7.66
N ALA A 90 -32.46 -10.37 6.92
CA ALA A 90 -33.92 -10.26 6.83
C ALA A 90 -34.66 -10.68 8.11
N GLN A 91 -34.05 -11.47 9.00
CA GLN A 91 -34.71 -11.97 10.21
C GLN A 91 -34.78 -10.91 11.32
N LYS A 92 -35.97 -10.76 11.92
CA LYS A 92 -36.17 -9.83 13.05
C LYS A 92 -35.39 -10.28 14.30
N VAL A 93 -35.41 -11.59 14.57
CA VAL A 93 -34.72 -12.24 15.69
C VAL A 93 -33.53 -13.02 15.14
N ARG A 94 -32.32 -12.75 15.65
CA ARG A 94 -31.13 -13.48 15.23
C ARG A 94 -31.15 -14.90 15.85
N PRO A 95 -30.86 -15.96 15.07
CA PRO A 95 -30.67 -17.29 15.62
C PRO A 95 -29.57 -17.31 16.67
N ARG A 96 -29.73 -18.09 17.74
CA ARG A 96 -28.79 -18.13 18.87
C ARG A 96 -27.35 -18.48 18.46
N ARG A 97 -27.20 -19.30 17.41
CA ARG A 97 -25.90 -19.75 16.90
C ARG A 97 -25.25 -18.81 15.90
N TRP A 98 -25.99 -17.84 15.33
CA TRP A 98 -25.40 -16.85 14.44
C TRP A 98 -24.43 -15.96 15.22
N LYS A 99 -23.14 -16.10 14.92
CA LYS A 99 -22.09 -15.22 15.45
C LYS A 99 -21.38 -14.42 14.37
N LEU A 100 -21.67 -14.67 13.10
CA LEU A 100 -20.98 -14.06 11.97
C LEU A 100 -21.13 -12.53 11.99
N GLN A 101 -19.97 -11.87 12.02
CA GLN A 101 -19.80 -10.41 11.98
C GLN A 101 -18.94 -9.99 10.79
N VAL A 102 -18.04 -10.88 10.34
CA VAL A 102 -17.06 -10.59 9.30
C VAL A 102 -17.06 -11.69 8.24
N LEU A 103 -17.36 -11.32 6.99
CA LEU A 103 -17.03 -12.12 5.82
C LEU A 103 -15.69 -11.63 5.28
N ASP A 104 -14.67 -12.48 5.25
CA ASP A 104 -13.35 -12.10 4.75
C ASP A 104 -13.05 -12.82 3.44
N LEU A 105 -13.02 -12.03 2.36
CA LEU A 105 -12.79 -12.48 0.99
C LEU A 105 -11.32 -12.27 0.57
N ARG A 106 -10.47 -11.80 1.48
CA ARG A 106 -9.03 -11.69 1.22
C ARG A 106 -8.36 -13.05 1.39
N ASP A 107 -7.25 -13.24 0.67
CA ASP A 107 -6.36 -14.38 0.85
C ASP A 107 -5.42 -14.15 2.06
N VAL A 108 -6.02 -14.01 3.23
CA VAL A 108 -5.29 -13.78 4.50
C VAL A 108 -5.84 -14.77 5.52
N ASP A 109 -4.99 -15.71 5.95
CA ASP A 109 -5.20 -16.66 7.06
C ASP A 109 -5.55 -18.12 6.70
N GLU A 110 -4.59 -18.85 6.11
CA GLU A 110 -4.65 -20.33 6.04
C GLU A 110 -4.67 -20.99 7.43
N ASN A 111 -4.32 -20.27 8.52
CA ASN A 111 -4.26 -20.84 9.86
C ASN A 111 -5.64 -21.24 10.38
N PHE A 112 -6.70 -20.50 10.04
CA PHE A 112 -8.04 -20.86 10.48
C PHE A 112 -8.42 -22.26 10.01
N TRP A 113 -8.33 -22.54 8.70
CA TRP A 113 -8.69 -23.85 8.15
C TRP A 113 -7.74 -24.96 8.58
N THR A 114 -6.44 -24.67 8.70
CA THR A 114 -5.43 -25.68 9.09
C THR A 114 -5.51 -26.08 10.57
N ILE A 115 -5.92 -25.18 11.47
CA ILE A 115 -6.21 -25.51 12.87
C ILE A 115 -7.34 -26.54 12.96
N TRP A 116 -8.35 -26.41 12.10
CA TRP A 116 -9.52 -27.29 12.10
C TRP A 116 -9.36 -28.54 11.21
N SER A 117 -8.44 -28.53 10.23
CA SER A 117 -8.18 -29.67 9.34
C SER A 117 -7.47 -30.87 10.01
N GLY A 118 -7.11 -30.75 11.29
CA GLY A 118 -6.45 -31.81 12.06
C GLY A 118 -5.00 -32.10 11.62
N ALA A 119 -4.39 -31.21 10.84
CA ALA A 119 -3.04 -31.37 10.29
C ALA A 119 -1.91 -31.13 11.32
N ARG A 120 -2.23 -30.69 12.54
CA ARG A 120 -1.27 -30.62 13.66
C ARG A 120 -1.78 -31.44 14.84
N SER A 121 -0.91 -32.31 15.34
CA SER A 121 -1.05 -32.98 16.64
C SER A 121 -1.43 -31.97 17.71
N LEU A 122 -2.32 -32.38 18.62
CA LEU A 122 -2.85 -31.64 19.77
C LEU A 122 -1.77 -31.22 20.79
N SER A 123 -0.79 -30.42 20.38
CA SER A 123 0.29 -29.92 21.23
C SER A 123 0.64 -28.45 20.95
N CYS A 124 -0.37 -27.61 20.69
CA CYS A 124 -0.18 -26.16 20.63
C CYS A 124 -0.82 -25.50 21.85
N SER A 125 0.04 -24.87 22.66
CA SER A 125 -0.30 -24.19 23.91
C SER A 125 -1.42 -23.15 23.74
N SER A 126 -2.16 -22.96 24.82
CA SER A 126 -3.23 -21.97 25.07
C SER A 126 -2.98 -20.54 24.51
N LYS A 127 -1.71 -20.16 24.24
CA LYS A 127 -1.31 -18.86 23.67
C LYS A 127 -1.78 -18.59 22.23
N ALA A 128 -2.12 -19.61 21.44
CA ALA A 128 -2.66 -19.41 20.08
C ALA A 128 -4.15 -19.03 20.09
N MET A 129 -4.91 -19.43 21.12
CA MET A 129 -6.32 -19.08 21.24
C MET A 129 -6.55 -17.64 21.71
N SER A 130 -5.56 -17.01 22.36
CA SER A 130 -5.67 -15.63 22.86
C SER A 130 -5.49 -14.57 21.78
N LYS A 131 -4.80 -14.87 20.66
CA LYS A 131 -4.61 -13.90 19.56
C LYS A 131 -5.83 -13.73 18.66
N THR A 132 -6.81 -14.63 18.73
CA THR A 132 -8.13 -14.47 18.09
C THR A 132 -9.11 -13.61 18.89
N GLN A 133 -8.73 -13.16 20.09
CA GLN A 133 -9.51 -12.26 20.95
C GLN A 133 -8.89 -10.86 21.01
N THR A 134 -8.74 -10.21 19.86
CA THR A 134 -8.58 -8.74 19.84
C THR A 134 -9.62 -8.15 18.91
N VAL A 135 -10.88 -8.31 19.33
CA VAL A 135 -11.96 -7.35 19.08
C VAL A 135 -12.73 -7.27 20.40
N GLU A 136 -12.09 -6.72 21.43
CA GLU A 136 -12.84 -6.18 22.56
C GLU A 136 -13.41 -4.84 22.11
N ASP A 137 -14.66 -4.90 21.66
CA ASP A 137 -15.63 -3.82 21.80
C ASP A 137 -17.01 -4.48 21.69
N CYS A 138 -17.55 -4.90 22.82
CA CYS A 138 -18.98 -5.17 22.93
C CYS A 138 -19.67 -3.84 23.26
N PRO A 139 -20.47 -3.24 22.35
CA PRO A 139 -21.26 -2.08 22.73
C PRO A 139 -22.44 -2.55 23.58
N ARG A 140 -22.66 -1.85 24.69
CA ARG A 140 -23.94 -1.84 25.38
C ARG A 140 -24.96 -1.13 24.48
N THR A 141 -26.15 -1.73 24.39
CA THR A 141 -27.44 -1.14 23.97
C THR A 141 -27.76 -1.04 22.46
N GLY A 142 -28.79 -1.79 22.05
CA GLY A 142 -29.79 -1.38 21.05
C GLY A 142 -29.48 -1.48 19.55
N GLU A 143 -28.29 -1.08 19.09
CA GLU A 143 -28.02 -0.97 17.65
C GLU A 143 -27.36 -2.23 17.08
N LYS A 144 -28.03 -2.86 16.10
CA LYS A 144 -27.49 -4.00 15.35
C LYS A 144 -26.27 -3.52 14.54
N GLN A 145 -25.06 -3.84 15.01
CA GLN A 145 -23.83 -3.56 14.27
C GLN A 145 -23.88 -4.18 12.86
N PRO A 146 -23.45 -3.45 11.82
CA PRO A 146 -23.45 -3.92 10.44
C PRO A 146 -22.41 -5.03 10.24
N LEU A 147 -22.73 -5.99 9.37
CA LEU A 147 -21.81 -7.02 8.92
C LEU A 147 -20.68 -6.38 8.10
N LYS A 148 -19.43 -6.73 8.37
CA LYS A 148 -18.28 -6.24 7.61
C LYS A 148 -17.85 -7.27 6.58
N VAL A 149 -17.64 -6.82 5.34
CA VAL A 149 -17.14 -7.66 4.24
C VAL A 149 -15.76 -7.13 3.87
N PHE A 150 -14.70 -7.89 4.13
CA PHE A 150 -13.34 -7.48 3.76
C PHE A 150 -12.97 -8.03 2.39
N MET A 151 -12.51 -7.14 1.51
CA MET A 151 -12.01 -7.49 0.18
C MET A 151 -10.89 -6.52 -0.20
N ASP A 152 -9.84 -7.01 -0.85
CA ASP A 152 -8.81 -6.14 -1.44
C ASP A 152 -9.31 -5.63 -2.79
N VAL A 153 -9.38 -4.30 -2.95
CA VAL A 153 -9.93 -3.67 -4.16
C VAL A 153 -8.81 -3.07 -4.99
N CYS A 154 -8.53 -3.68 -6.13
CA CYS A 154 -7.56 -3.20 -7.11
C CYS A 154 -8.24 -3.01 -8.47
N PHE A 155 -8.25 -1.79 -8.97
CA PHE A 155 -8.85 -1.46 -10.25
C PHE A 155 -7.80 -1.49 -11.36
N LYS A 156 -7.94 -2.42 -12.30
CA LYS A 156 -7.10 -2.54 -13.49
C LYS A 156 -7.83 -1.99 -14.72
N GLU A 157 -7.05 -1.69 -15.75
CA GLU A 157 -7.42 -0.91 -16.94
C GLU A 157 -8.54 -1.51 -17.79
N LYS A 158 -8.87 -2.81 -17.68
CA LYS A 158 -9.70 -3.51 -18.67
C LYS A 158 -11.03 -4.13 -18.20
N SER A 159 -11.33 -4.16 -16.90
CA SER A 159 -12.70 -4.48 -16.41
C SER A 159 -12.79 -4.27 -14.91
N LEU A 160 -14.00 -3.92 -14.45
CA LEU A 160 -14.36 -4.13 -13.05
C LEU A 160 -14.50 -5.63 -12.81
N ASP A 161 -13.93 -6.13 -11.72
CA ASP A 161 -14.12 -7.51 -11.30
C ASP A 161 -15.63 -7.79 -11.15
N GLU A 162 -16.12 -8.86 -11.77
CA GLU A 162 -17.53 -9.26 -11.73
C GLU A 162 -17.98 -9.51 -10.28
N GLY A 163 -17.10 -10.06 -9.44
CA GLY A 163 -17.34 -10.30 -8.02
C GLY A 163 -17.42 -9.00 -7.23
N LEU A 164 -16.52 -8.04 -7.52
CA LEU A 164 -16.60 -6.70 -6.93
C LEU A 164 -17.88 -5.98 -7.34
N SER A 165 -18.31 -6.13 -8.59
CA SER A 165 -19.53 -5.52 -9.11
C SER A 165 -20.77 -6.11 -8.44
N PHE A 166 -20.82 -7.44 -8.30
CA PHE A 166 -21.86 -8.17 -7.57
C PHE A 166 -21.94 -7.71 -6.10
N LEU A 167 -20.81 -7.75 -5.38
CA LEU A 167 -20.76 -7.33 -3.98
C LEU A 167 -21.13 -5.87 -3.80
N SER A 168 -20.70 -5.01 -4.73
CA SER A 168 -21.05 -3.59 -4.65
C SER A 168 -22.55 -3.37 -4.83
N GLY A 169 -23.18 -4.11 -5.75
CA GLY A 169 -24.64 -4.10 -5.91
C GLY A 169 -25.36 -4.57 -4.63
N TRP A 170 -24.90 -5.69 -4.07
CA TRP A 170 -25.46 -6.24 -2.83
C TRP A 170 -25.33 -5.30 -1.63
N VAL A 171 -24.14 -4.73 -1.39
CA VAL A 171 -23.89 -3.81 -0.28
C VAL A 171 -24.72 -2.53 -0.42
N ARG A 172 -24.90 -2.02 -1.64
CA ARG A 172 -25.81 -0.88 -1.87
C ARG A 172 -27.26 -1.21 -1.53
N HIS A 173 -27.73 -2.41 -1.86
CA HIS A 173 -29.07 -2.86 -1.51
C HIS A 173 -29.26 -3.02 0.00
N ARG A 174 -28.20 -3.41 0.73
CA ARG A 174 -28.20 -3.62 2.19
C ARG A 174 -27.54 -2.47 2.97
N ARG A 175 -27.65 -1.24 2.47
CA ARG A 175 -27.04 -0.06 3.09
C ARG A 175 -27.41 0.05 4.57
N GLY A 176 -26.40 0.21 5.43
CA GLY A 176 -26.55 0.31 6.88
C GLY A 176 -26.60 -1.04 7.62
N SER A 177 -26.80 -2.16 6.91
CA SER A 177 -26.71 -3.51 7.48
C SER A 177 -25.42 -4.24 7.10
N VAL A 178 -24.82 -3.86 5.97
CA VAL A 178 -23.56 -4.43 5.47
C VAL A 178 -22.62 -3.29 5.07
N HIS A 179 -21.36 -3.40 5.46
CA HIS A 179 -20.29 -2.49 5.07
C HIS A 179 -19.21 -3.24 4.28
N LEU A 180 -18.90 -2.76 3.08
CA LEU A 180 -17.73 -3.22 2.33
C LEU A 180 -16.49 -2.53 2.90
N CYS A 181 -15.60 -3.29 3.52
CA CYS A 181 -14.35 -2.81 4.07
C CYS A 181 -13.19 -3.16 3.14
N CYS A 182 -12.34 -2.17 2.86
CA CYS A 182 -11.15 -2.37 2.03
C CYS A 182 -9.98 -1.62 2.63
N THR A 183 -8.92 -2.34 3.00
CA THR A 183 -7.74 -1.73 3.61
C THR A 183 -6.89 -0.98 2.59
N LYS A 184 -6.80 -1.50 1.37
CA LYS A 184 -5.98 -0.94 0.28
C LYS A 184 -6.79 -0.80 -0.99
N VAL A 185 -6.94 0.44 -1.45
CA VAL A 185 -7.62 0.80 -2.69
C VAL A 185 -6.60 1.30 -3.70
N VAL A 186 -6.51 0.67 -4.87
CA VAL A 186 -5.58 1.07 -5.94
C VAL A 186 -6.32 1.30 -7.25
N ASN A 187 -6.33 2.52 -7.77
CA ASN A 187 -6.86 2.85 -9.09
C ASN A 187 -5.72 3.07 -10.09
N TYR A 188 -5.52 2.15 -11.04
CA TYR A 188 -4.48 2.28 -12.06
C TYR A 188 -4.86 3.17 -13.25
N SER A 189 -6.10 3.05 -13.73
CA SER A 189 -6.58 3.78 -14.92
C SER A 189 -8.10 3.63 -15.13
N THR A 190 -8.86 3.35 -14.08
CA THR A 190 -10.32 3.18 -14.20
C THR A 190 -11.00 4.54 -14.36
N CYS A 191 -12.05 4.59 -15.19
CA CYS A 191 -12.80 5.82 -15.41
C CYS A 191 -13.37 6.40 -14.11
N ILE A 192 -13.48 7.73 -14.07
CA ILE A 192 -13.92 8.50 -12.89
C ILE A 192 -15.24 7.96 -12.31
N LEU A 193 -16.22 7.67 -13.17
CA LEU A 193 -17.54 7.17 -12.76
C LEU A 193 -17.43 5.83 -12.02
N ASN A 194 -16.67 4.87 -12.55
CA ASN A 194 -16.51 3.55 -11.93
C ASN A 194 -15.76 3.65 -10.60
N PHE A 195 -14.73 4.50 -10.55
CA PHE A 195 -13.99 4.72 -9.31
C PHE A 195 -14.86 5.38 -8.23
N ARG A 196 -15.65 6.39 -8.61
CA ARG A 196 -16.61 7.06 -7.73
C ARG A 196 -17.65 6.08 -7.17
N ASN A 197 -18.28 5.31 -8.04
CA ASN A 197 -19.30 4.34 -7.66
C ASN A 197 -18.80 3.33 -6.61
N ILE A 198 -17.53 2.92 -6.69
CA ILE A 198 -16.96 1.99 -5.72
C ILE A 198 -16.53 2.70 -4.43
N LEU A 199 -15.94 3.89 -4.50
CA LEU A 199 -15.65 4.67 -3.29
C LEU A 199 -16.91 5.03 -2.49
N GLU A 200 -18.06 5.20 -3.15
CA GLU A 200 -19.37 5.36 -2.50
C GLU A 200 -19.85 4.11 -1.77
N THR A 201 -19.36 2.94 -2.17
CA THR A 201 -19.77 1.65 -1.64
C THR A 201 -18.84 1.18 -0.51
N VAL A 202 -17.55 1.48 -0.63
CA VAL A 202 -16.54 1.14 0.38
C VAL A 202 -16.72 2.03 1.60
N TYR A 203 -16.70 1.42 2.78
CA TYR A 203 -16.74 2.10 4.05
C TYR A 203 -15.45 2.93 4.24
N PRO A 204 -15.53 4.28 4.24
CA PRO A 204 -14.33 5.13 4.12
C PRO A 204 -13.31 4.94 5.25
N ASP A 205 -13.77 4.75 6.49
CA ASP A 205 -12.91 4.55 7.65
C ASP A 205 -12.13 3.22 7.62
N SER A 206 -12.48 2.28 6.73
CA SER A 206 -11.71 1.05 6.55
C SER A 206 -10.44 1.22 5.71
N ILE A 207 -10.35 2.31 4.94
CA ILE A 207 -9.27 2.56 3.98
C ILE A 207 -8.04 3.10 4.72
N GLN A 208 -6.93 2.39 4.58
CA GLN A 208 -5.63 2.77 5.15
C GLN A 208 -4.61 3.14 4.07
N VAL A 209 -4.75 2.57 2.86
CA VAL A 209 -3.87 2.84 1.73
C VAL A 209 -4.72 3.21 0.52
N LEU A 210 -4.45 4.36 -0.07
CA LEU A 210 -5.08 4.82 -1.30
C LEU A 210 -3.99 5.16 -2.32
N GLU A 211 -4.01 4.48 -3.47
CA GLU A 211 -3.10 4.74 -4.59
C GLU A 211 -3.91 5.08 -5.84
N ILE A 212 -3.74 6.29 -6.35
CA ILE A 212 -4.44 6.80 -7.53
C ILE A 212 -3.42 7.11 -8.61
N TRP A 213 -3.56 6.45 -9.75
CA TRP A 213 -2.68 6.59 -10.91
C TRP A 213 -3.42 7.29 -12.04
N ASN A 214 -2.66 8.09 -12.81
CA ASN A 214 -3.11 8.73 -14.03
C ASN A 214 -4.41 9.53 -13.90
N MET A 215 -4.67 10.11 -12.73
CA MET A 215 -5.85 10.95 -12.47
C MET A 215 -5.45 12.41 -12.44
N CYS A 216 -6.20 13.25 -13.14
CA CYS A 216 -5.96 14.68 -13.15
C CYS A 216 -6.22 15.30 -11.77
N TRP A 217 -5.36 16.20 -11.29
CA TRP A 217 -5.54 16.80 -9.96
C TRP A 217 -6.87 17.56 -9.83
N SER A 218 -7.27 18.33 -10.84
CA SER A 218 -8.57 19.02 -10.81
C SER A 218 -9.74 18.03 -10.68
N CYS A 219 -9.69 16.91 -11.41
CA CYS A 219 -10.66 15.82 -11.30
C CYS A 219 -10.66 15.23 -9.88
N LEU A 220 -9.48 14.98 -9.32
CA LEU A 220 -9.34 14.44 -7.97
C LEU A 220 -9.95 15.37 -6.92
N VAL A 221 -9.65 16.67 -7.01
CA VAL A 221 -10.15 17.66 -6.07
C VAL A 221 -11.67 17.76 -6.20
N VAL A 222 -12.20 18.00 -7.40
CA VAL A 222 -13.63 18.26 -7.61
C VAL A 222 -14.48 17.03 -7.29
N GLU A 223 -14.09 15.85 -7.77
CA GLU A 223 -14.94 14.65 -7.65
C GLU A 223 -14.71 13.89 -6.34
N PHE A 224 -13.51 13.99 -5.75
CA PHE A 224 -13.09 13.07 -4.69
C PHE A 224 -12.73 13.70 -3.34
N SER A 225 -12.65 15.04 -3.22
CA SER A 225 -12.34 15.69 -1.93
C SER A 225 -13.28 15.26 -0.81
N ARG A 226 -14.59 15.15 -1.10
CA ARG A 226 -15.59 14.69 -0.11
C ARG A 226 -15.29 13.27 0.37
N TYR A 227 -14.92 12.35 -0.52
CA TYR A 227 -14.62 10.96 -0.14
C TYR A 227 -13.32 10.87 0.65
N LEU A 228 -12.27 11.54 0.19
CA LEU A 228 -10.98 11.57 0.86
C LEU A 228 -11.10 12.13 2.28
N SER A 229 -11.91 13.17 2.48
CA SER A 229 -12.13 13.77 3.81
C SER A 229 -12.84 12.85 4.81
N GLN A 230 -13.48 11.78 4.33
CA GLN A 230 -14.11 10.75 5.16
C GLN A 230 -13.16 9.60 5.52
N MET A 231 -12.00 9.49 4.88
CA MET A 231 -11.03 8.40 5.11
C MET A 231 -10.14 8.72 6.31
N ARG A 232 -10.71 8.72 7.52
CA ARG A 232 -10.00 9.20 8.72
C ARG A 232 -8.78 8.36 9.06
N ASN A 233 -8.83 7.05 8.79
CA ASN A 233 -7.76 6.09 9.07
C ASN A 233 -6.73 5.95 7.94
N LEU A 234 -6.73 6.86 6.96
CA LEU A 234 -5.79 6.82 5.84
C LEU A 234 -4.36 7.07 6.31
N ARG A 235 -3.47 6.10 6.06
CA ARG A 235 -2.04 6.14 6.43
C ARG A 235 -1.14 6.43 5.25
N LYS A 236 -1.51 5.97 4.05
CA LYS A 236 -0.76 6.19 2.82
C LYS A 236 -1.66 6.77 1.74
N LEU A 237 -1.24 7.90 1.20
CA LEU A 237 -1.81 8.50 0.01
C LEU A 237 -0.75 8.57 -1.07
N PHE A 238 -1.00 7.89 -2.18
CA PHE A 238 -0.24 8.00 -3.43
C PHE A 238 -1.15 8.60 -4.50
N VAL A 239 -0.68 9.65 -5.16
CA VAL A 239 -1.34 10.23 -6.32
C VAL A 239 -0.31 10.47 -7.43
N SER A 240 -0.63 10.01 -8.64
CA SER A 240 0.11 10.33 -9.86
C SER A 240 -0.78 11.06 -10.85
N ASP A 241 -0.37 12.27 -11.23
CA ASP A 241 -1.10 13.06 -12.22
C ASP A 241 -1.04 12.41 -13.61
N GLY A 242 -2.18 12.27 -14.27
CA GLY A 242 -2.30 11.80 -15.64
C GLY A 242 -2.28 12.90 -16.70
N CYS A 243 -2.55 14.15 -16.33
CA CYS A 243 -2.84 15.23 -17.28
C CYS A 243 -1.72 16.27 -17.35
N HIS A 244 -0.84 16.14 -18.33
CA HIS A 244 0.24 17.11 -18.58
C HIS A 244 -0.23 18.42 -19.23
N TYR A 245 -1.44 18.45 -19.80
CA TYR A 245 -1.85 19.48 -20.75
C TYR A 245 -2.95 20.42 -20.25
N TYR A 246 -3.51 20.15 -19.06
CA TYR A 246 -4.61 20.94 -18.50
C TYR A 246 -4.27 21.43 -17.09
N LEU A 247 -3.36 22.40 -17.02
CA LEU A 247 -3.22 23.20 -15.82
C LEU A 247 -4.35 24.24 -15.82
N PRO A 248 -5.18 24.30 -14.76
CA PRO A 248 -6.17 25.36 -14.62
C PRO A 248 -5.49 26.74 -14.58
N SER A 249 -6.26 27.80 -14.83
CA SER A 249 -5.77 29.16 -14.62
C SER A 249 -5.27 29.34 -13.18
N PRO A 250 -4.33 30.26 -12.91
CA PRO A 250 -3.77 30.45 -11.56
C PRO A 250 -4.84 30.63 -10.48
N ASP A 251 -5.87 31.44 -10.74
CA ASP A 251 -6.96 31.67 -9.78
C ASP A 251 -7.77 30.40 -9.50
N SER A 252 -8.11 29.63 -10.53
CA SER A 252 -8.82 28.35 -10.37
C SER A 252 -7.92 27.30 -9.69
N LYS A 253 -6.62 27.31 -9.97
CA LYS A 253 -5.65 26.43 -9.34
C LYS A 253 -5.57 26.69 -7.84
N GLU A 254 -5.46 27.94 -7.43
CA GLU A 254 -5.41 28.32 -6.02
C GLU A 254 -6.67 27.86 -5.27
N GLN A 255 -7.86 28.09 -5.83
CA GLN A 255 -9.13 27.64 -5.25
C GLN A 255 -9.15 26.11 -5.05
N LEU A 256 -8.71 25.34 -6.06
CA LEU A 256 -8.64 23.89 -5.97
C LEU A 256 -7.61 23.42 -4.94
N VAL A 257 -6.46 24.10 -4.82
CA VAL A 257 -5.47 23.76 -3.79
C VAL A 257 -6.01 24.06 -2.39
N VAL A 258 -6.73 25.16 -2.20
CA VAL A 258 -7.39 25.48 -0.91
C VAL A 258 -8.42 24.42 -0.56
N GLU A 259 -9.28 24.05 -1.51
CA GLU A 259 -10.28 22.98 -1.33
C GLU A 259 -9.60 21.67 -0.94
N PHE A 260 -8.56 21.27 -1.68
CA PHE A 260 -7.86 20.03 -1.41
C PHE A 260 -7.07 20.06 -0.09
N SER A 261 -6.49 21.20 0.28
CA SER A 261 -5.80 21.37 1.56
C SER A 261 -6.76 21.18 2.75
N SER A 262 -8.05 21.50 2.57
CA SER A 262 -9.07 21.23 3.60
C SER A 262 -9.26 19.73 3.87
N VAL A 263 -9.05 18.88 2.86
CA VAL A 263 -9.08 17.42 2.98
C VAL A 263 -7.98 16.95 3.92
N PHE A 264 -6.77 17.50 3.78
CA PHE A 264 -5.59 17.09 4.58
C PHE A 264 -5.79 17.34 6.08
N ARG A 265 -6.61 18.33 6.46
CA ARG A 265 -6.97 18.59 7.87
C ARG A 265 -7.81 17.46 8.49
N ARG A 266 -8.37 16.56 7.68
CA ARG A 266 -9.18 15.42 8.13
C ARG A 266 -8.39 14.10 8.12
N LEU A 267 -7.19 14.08 7.53
CA LEU A 267 -6.34 12.90 7.43
C LEU A 267 -5.43 12.79 8.66
N ASP A 268 -6.03 12.46 9.81
CA ASP A 268 -5.34 12.54 11.10
C ASP A 268 -4.19 11.52 11.26
N TYR A 269 -4.21 10.40 10.52
CA TYR A 269 -3.21 9.32 10.62
C TYR A 269 -2.29 9.18 9.40
N LEU A 270 -2.22 10.20 8.53
CA LEU A 270 -1.39 10.13 7.34
C LEU A 270 0.09 10.07 7.71
N GLN A 271 0.78 9.00 7.29
CA GLN A 271 2.20 8.76 7.56
C GLN A 271 3.04 8.77 6.27
N THR A 272 2.42 8.45 5.13
CA THR A 272 3.09 8.42 3.82
C THR A 272 2.33 9.27 2.82
N LEU A 273 3.00 10.29 2.30
CA LEU A 273 2.51 11.12 1.21
C LEU A 273 3.44 10.97 0.01
N TYR A 274 2.88 10.45 -1.09
CA TYR A 274 3.55 10.38 -2.38
C TYR A 274 2.74 11.17 -3.40
N ILE A 275 3.37 12.18 -3.97
CA ILE A 275 2.87 12.94 -5.12
C ILE A 275 3.84 12.75 -6.29
N ARG A 276 3.40 12.01 -7.31
CA ARG A 276 4.08 11.93 -8.61
C ARG A 276 3.50 12.99 -9.52
N ARG A 277 4.36 13.69 -10.26
CA ARG A 277 4.00 14.83 -11.11
C ARG A 277 3.41 15.98 -10.30
N VAL A 278 4.22 16.53 -9.40
CA VAL A 278 3.84 17.55 -8.41
C VAL A 278 3.56 18.96 -8.99
N CYS A 279 3.56 19.15 -10.31
CA CYS A 279 3.39 20.46 -10.96
C CYS A 279 2.11 21.21 -10.55
N PHE A 280 1.04 20.48 -10.21
CA PHE A 280 -0.21 21.07 -9.71
C PHE A 280 -0.03 21.83 -8.39
N PHE A 281 0.97 21.52 -7.57
CA PHE A 281 1.24 22.23 -6.31
C PHE A 281 2.37 23.25 -6.41
N LYS A 282 2.91 23.49 -7.61
CA LYS A 282 3.94 24.51 -7.83
C LYS A 282 3.48 25.88 -7.31
N GLY A 283 4.22 26.45 -6.35
CA GLY A 283 3.94 27.72 -5.67
C GLY A 283 2.92 27.64 -4.52
N TYR A 284 2.33 26.47 -4.27
CA TYR A 284 1.24 26.28 -3.29
C TYR A 284 1.50 25.11 -2.33
N LEU A 285 2.68 24.50 -2.33
CA LEU A 285 2.95 23.31 -1.51
C LEU A 285 2.81 23.60 -0.01
N ASP A 286 3.15 24.83 0.42
CA ASP A 286 2.96 25.31 1.80
C ASP A 286 1.52 25.13 2.30
N GLN A 287 0.52 25.44 1.47
CA GLN A 287 -0.89 25.34 1.84
C GLN A 287 -1.32 23.90 2.15
N LEU A 288 -0.74 22.95 1.44
CA LEU A 288 -0.98 21.52 1.65
C LEU A 288 -0.28 21.03 2.92
N ILE A 289 1.03 21.28 3.04
CA ILE A 289 1.87 20.74 4.12
C ILE A 289 1.46 21.31 5.48
N ARG A 290 1.06 22.57 5.56
CA ARG A 290 0.59 23.18 6.83
C ARG A 290 -0.66 22.51 7.41
N CYS A 291 -1.40 21.76 6.60
CA CYS A 291 -2.64 21.10 7.00
C CYS A 291 -2.39 19.69 7.56
N LEU A 292 -1.17 19.16 7.47
CA LEU A 292 -0.77 17.88 8.05
C LEU A 292 -0.69 17.96 9.57
N LYS A 293 -1.46 17.12 10.27
CA LYS A 293 -1.46 17.04 11.74
C LYS A 293 -0.51 15.99 12.28
N SER A 294 -0.41 14.85 11.62
CA SER A 294 0.45 13.74 12.01
C SER A 294 1.87 13.92 11.47
N PRO A 295 2.88 13.40 12.19
CA PRO A 295 4.23 13.33 11.66
C PRO A 295 4.29 12.35 10.49
N LEU A 296 4.74 12.82 9.34
CA LEU A 296 5.03 11.98 8.18
C LEU A 296 6.31 11.19 8.42
N GLU A 297 6.26 9.91 8.08
CA GLU A 297 7.43 9.04 7.99
C GLU A 297 8.04 9.09 6.58
N THR A 298 7.20 9.33 5.57
CA THR A 298 7.61 9.28 4.16
C THR A 298 7.01 10.45 3.38
N LEU A 299 7.89 11.20 2.71
CA LEU A 299 7.53 12.24 1.76
C LEU A 299 8.20 11.97 0.41
N ALA A 300 7.40 11.85 -0.64
CA ALA A 300 7.88 11.71 -2.01
C ALA A 300 7.21 12.73 -2.92
N LEU A 301 8.01 13.62 -3.50
CA LEU A 301 7.59 14.64 -4.46
C LEU A 301 8.43 14.46 -5.72
N THR A 302 7.87 13.81 -6.74
CA THR A 302 8.66 13.32 -7.89
C THR A 302 8.11 13.81 -9.22
N TYR A 303 8.92 13.80 -10.27
CA TYR A 303 8.53 14.08 -11.67
C TYR A 303 7.85 15.45 -11.89
N GLY A 304 8.38 16.54 -11.35
CA GLY A 304 7.77 17.86 -11.54
C GLY A 304 8.66 19.05 -11.23
N PHE A 305 8.14 20.25 -11.50
CA PHE A 305 8.81 21.52 -11.26
C PHE A 305 8.25 22.15 -9.99
N LEU A 306 9.07 22.19 -8.93
CA LEU A 306 8.80 22.95 -7.71
C LEU A 306 9.45 24.34 -7.81
N GLU A 307 8.95 25.29 -7.04
CA GLU A 307 9.62 26.57 -6.83
C GLU A 307 10.51 26.52 -5.59
N GLU A 308 11.34 27.55 -5.43
CA GLU A 308 12.18 27.67 -4.24
C GLU A 308 11.33 27.81 -2.97
N GLU A 309 10.23 28.57 -3.04
CA GLU A 309 9.30 28.76 -1.92
C GLU A 309 8.63 27.45 -1.49
N ASP A 310 8.32 26.55 -2.44
CA ASP A 310 7.79 25.22 -2.14
C ASP A 310 8.77 24.38 -1.30
N LEU A 311 10.08 24.53 -1.52
CA LEU A 311 11.08 23.82 -0.72
C LEU A 311 11.38 24.51 0.61
N LYS A 312 11.31 25.86 0.67
CA LYS A 312 11.53 26.64 1.89
C LYS A 312 10.53 26.34 2.99
N CYS A 313 9.31 25.93 2.64
CA CYS A 313 8.29 25.61 3.63
C CYS A 313 8.53 24.26 4.32
N LEU A 314 9.18 23.29 3.66
CA LEU A 314 9.34 21.92 4.18
C LEU A 314 10.06 21.85 5.54
N PRO A 315 11.20 22.55 5.76
CA PRO A 315 11.86 22.55 7.07
C PRO A 315 11.05 23.24 8.17
N GLN A 316 10.04 24.05 7.85
CA GLN A 316 9.32 24.87 8.84
C GLN A 316 8.29 24.03 9.62
N TYR A 317 7.70 23.01 9.00
CA TYR A 317 6.59 22.28 9.60
C TYR A 317 7.02 21.12 10.50
N PRO A 318 6.52 21.03 11.76
CA PRO A 318 6.84 19.93 12.67
C PRO A 318 6.41 18.54 12.17
N SER A 319 5.38 18.50 11.32
CA SER A 319 4.89 17.26 10.69
C SER A 319 5.95 16.56 9.84
N LEU A 320 7.01 17.26 9.42
CA LEU A 320 8.11 16.69 8.63
C LEU A 320 9.36 16.37 9.46
N SER A 321 9.36 16.59 10.78
CA SER A 321 10.54 16.40 11.64
C SER A 321 10.95 14.94 11.85
N GLN A 322 10.07 13.98 11.53
CA GLN A 322 10.27 12.55 11.80
C GLN A 322 10.37 11.72 10.52
N LEU A 323 10.70 12.38 9.39
CA LEU A 323 10.84 11.68 8.11
C LEU A 323 11.94 10.62 8.20
N LYS A 324 11.57 9.40 7.84
CA LYS A 324 12.46 8.27 7.59
C LYS A 324 12.83 8.19 6.12
N GLN A 325 11.95 8.66 5.23
CA GLN A 325 12.18 8.61 3.80
C GLN A 325 11.83 9.93 3.11
N LEU A 326 12.79 10.42 2.33
CA LEU A 326 12.63 11.58 1.46
C LEU A 326 12.96 11.21 0.02
N ASN A 327 12.06 11.53 -0.90
CA ASN A 327 12.27 11.33 -2.33
C ASN A 327 11.93 12.61 -3.11
N LEU A 328 12.94 13.22 -3.73
CA LEU A 328 12.81 14.40 -4.60
C LEU A 328 13.25 14.09 -6.05
N SER A 329 13.26 12.81 -6.41
CA SER A 329 13.78 12.32 -7.70
C SER A 329 12.96 12.80 -8.89
N HIS A 330 13.62 12.97 -10.03
CA HIS A 330 13.04 13.48 -11.28
C HIS A 330 12.39 14.86 -11.12
N GLY A 331 12.74 15.59 -10.05
CA GLY A 331 12.40 17.00 -9.87
C GLY A 331 13.53 17.88 -10.41
N VAL A 332 13.20 18.96 -11.11
CA VAL A 332 14.23 19.84 -11.68
C VAL A 332 14.79 20.78 -10.60
N LEU A 333 15.68 20.23 -9.75
CA LEU A 333 16.41 20.99 -8.73
C LEU A 333 17.58 21.80 -9.33
N ARG A 334 17.91 21.56 -10.61
CA ARG A 334 18.93 22.30 -11.37
C ARG A 334 18.79 23.81 -11.30
N PHE A 335 17.57 24.35 -11.19
CA PHE A 335 17.32 25.79 -11.18
C PHE A 335 17.00 26.39 -9.80
N ILE A 336 16.97 25.56 -8.75
CA ILE A 336 16.56 25.97 -7.39
C ILE A 336 17.76 26.01 -6.45
N ARG A 337 17.79 26.93 -5.48
CA ARG A 337 18.81 26.91 -4.41
C ARG A 337 18.57 25.70 -3.50
N LEU A 338 19.63 25.00 -3.09
CA LEU A 338 19.50 23.79 -2.25
C LEU A 338 19.58 24.06 -0.74
N GLU A 339 19.68 25.31 -0.29
CA GLU A 339 19.65 25.63 1.15
C GLU A 339 18.38 25.14 1.86
N PRO A 340 17.17 25.19 1.26
CA PRO A 340 15.99 24.58 1.87
C PRO A 340 16.12 23.06 2.03
N VAL A 341 16.72 22.37 1.06
CA VAL A 341 16.96 20.92 1.13
C VAL A 341 18.00 20.61 2.21
N ARG A 342 19.07 21.42 2.31
CA ARG A 342 20.05 21.33 3.39
C ARG A 342 19.38 21.47 4.75
N ALA A 343 18.56 22.49 4.96
CA ALA A 343 17.84 22.71 6.22
C ALA A 343 16.88 21.55 6.56
N LEU A 344 16.22 20.96 5.55
CA LEU A 344 15.39 19.78 5.75
C LEU A 344 16.23 18.57 6.18
N LEU A 345 17.38 18.33 5.53
CA LEU A 345 18.29 17.24 5.89
C LEU A 345 18.86 17.42 7.30
N GLU A 346 19.24 18.64 7.70
CA GLU A 346 19.68 18.96 9.07
C GLU A 346 18.57 18.63 10.08
N LYS A 347 17.33 19.01 9.77
CA LYS A 347 16.16 18.74 10.61
C LYS A 347 15.88 17.26 10.80
N VAL A 348 16.04 16.45 9.76
CA VAL A 348 15.70 15.02 9.76
C VAL A 348 16.92 14.10 9.87
N ALA A 349 18.10 14.65 10.17
CA ALA A 349 19.36 13.91 10.21
C ALA A 349 19.33 12.70 11.16
N ALA A 350 18.63 12.83 12.28
CA ALA A 350 18.49 11.77 13.27
C ALA A 350 17.47 10.68 12.89
N THR A 351 16.58 10.91 11.91
CA THR A 351 15.49 9.98 11.57
C THR A 351 15.57 9.41 10.16
N LEU A 352 16.23 10.13 9.25
CA LEU A 352 16.29 9.78 7.84
C LEU A 352 17.06 8.47 7.61
N GLN A 353 16.37 7.49 7.02
CA GLN A 353 16.88 6.17 6.66
C GLN A 353 17.10 6.04 5.16
N THR A 354 16.31 6.76 4.36
CA THR A 354 16.31 6.60 2.91
C THR A 354 16.20 7.95 2.21
N LEU A 355 17.16 8.25 1.33
CA LEU A 355 17.18 9.47 0.54
C LEU A 355 17.30 9.15 -0.95
N PHE A 356 16.32 9.61 -1.73
CA PHE A 356 16.32 9.52 -3.18
C PHE A 356 16.40 10.91 -3.80
N LEU A 357 17.49 11.15 -4.53
CA LEU A 357 17.79 12.33 -5.31
C LEU A 357 18.24 11.92 -6.72
N VAL A 358 17.46 11.05 -7.37
CA VAL A 358 17.77 10.50 -8.70
C VAL A 358 17.33 11.47 -9.77
N ASP A 359 18.17 11.72 -10.79
CA ASP A 359 17.82 12.57 -11.94
C ASP A 359 17.24 13.94 -11.51
N CYS A 360 17.90 14.59 -10.56
CA CYS A 360 17.47 15.88 -10.03
C CYS A 360 18.10 17.08 -10.76
N GLY A 361 19.08 16.82 -11.64
CA GLY A 361 19.91 17.84 -12.26
C GLY A 361 20.78 18.61 -11.26
N ILE A 362 21.14 17.98 -10.13
CA ILE A 362 22.02 18.59 -9.12
C ILE A 362 23.45 18.56 -9.65
N GLY A 363 23.98 19.72 -10.01
CA GLY A 363 25.38 19.87 -10.41
C GLY A 363 26.36 20.04 -9.24
N ASN A 364 27.65 20.03 -9.55
CA ASN A 364 28.76 20.02 -8.59
C ASN A 364 28.67 21.05 -7.46
N SER A 365 28.47 22.34 -7.80
CA SER A 365 28.42 23.42 -6.81
C SER A 365 27.23 23.31 -5.87
N LYS A 366 26.09 22.84 -6.38
CA LYS A 366 24.86 22.67 -5.60
C LYS A 366 24.95 21.46 -4.68
N LEU A 367 25.55 20.36 -5.14
CA LEU A 367 25.74 19.18 -4.28
C LEU A 367 26.54 19.55 -3.02
N ARG A 368 27.61 20.36 -3.16
CA ARG A 368 28.42 20.81 -2.02
C ARG A 368 27.63 21.50 -0.91
N VAL A 369 26.51 22.16 -1.25
CA VAL A 369 25.62 22.83 -0.27
C VAL A 369 25.00 21.83 0.71
N ILE A 370 24.60 20.65 0.23
CA ILE A 370 23.88 19.66 1.05
C ILE A 370 24.81 18.64 1.73
N LEU A 371 26.08 18.54 1.32
CA LEU A 371 27.04 17.56 1.86
C LEU A 371 27.21 17.63 3.39
N PRO A 372 27.33 18.82 4.03
CA PRO A 372 27.46 18.88 5.48
C PRO A 372 26.26 18.28 6.20
N ALA A 373 25.05 18.65 5.78
CA ALA A 373 23.81 18.12 6.33
C ALA A 373 23.67 16.61 6.11
N LEU A 374 23.99 16.14 4.90
CA LEU A 374 23.96 14.72 4.55
C LEU A 374 24.92 13.90 5.42
N SER A 375 26.11 14.42 5.72
CA SER A 375 27.10 13.75 6.57
C SER A 375 26.64 13.56 8.01
N CYS A 376 25.62 14.31 8.46
CA CYS A 376 25.01 14.17 9.78
C CYS A 376 23.89 13.11 9.82
N CYS A 377 23.44 12.58 8.67
CA CYS A 377 22.35 11.61 8.58
C CYS A 377 22.77 10.20 9.04
N SER A 378 23.11 10.04 10.32
CA SER A 378 23.71 8.80 10.89
C SER A 378 22.84 7.54 10.76
N ASN A 379 21.53 7.69 10.56
CA ASN A 379 20.58 6.59 10.35
C ASN A 379 20.37 6.21 8.89
N LEU A 380 21.05 6.87 7.95
CA LEU A 380 20.89 6.64 6.52
C LEU A 380 21.39 5.25 6.13
N THR A 381 20.50 4.45 5.54
CA THR A 381 20.76 3.08 5.06
C THR A 381 20.76 2.99 3.55
N THR A 382 20.00 3.87 2.88
CA THR A 382 19.85 3.90 1.43
C THR A 382 20.04 5.32 0.91
N PHE A 383 20.97 5.48 -0.02
CA PHE A 383 21.20 6.76 -0.71
C PHE A 383 21.26 6.55 -2.22
N CYS A 384 20.35 7.20 -2.94
CA CYS A 384 20.26 7.10 -4.40
C CYS A 384 20.44 8.46 -5.05
N PHE A 385 21.50 8.59 -5.84
CA PHE A 385 21.92 9.84 -6.49
C PHE A 385 22.33 9.64 -7.96
N HIS A 386 22.07 8.46 -8.55
CA HIS A 386 22.35 8.21 -9.97
C HIS A 386 21.58 9.17 -10.90
N ASP A 387 22.00 9.22 -12.16
CA ASP A 387 21.47 10.10 -13.21
C ASP A 387 21.60 11.61 -12.93
N ASN A 388 22.47 12.02 -12.00
CA ASN A 388 22.89 13.41 -11.84
C ASN A 388 24.23 13.68 -12.54
N ASP A 389 24.34 14.84 -13.17
CA ASP A 389 25.57 15.25 -13.87
C ASP A 389 26.66 15.72 -12.89
N THR A 390 27.57 14.81 -12.52
CA THR A 390 28.56 15.02 -11.45
C THR A 390 29.98 14.71 -11.92
N SER A 391 30.94 15.58 -11.59
CA SER A 391 32.37 15.31 -11.87
C SER A 391 32.97 14.30 -10.90
N MET A 392 34.07 13.68 -11.32
CA MET A 392 34.87 12.77 -10.51
C MET A 392 35.27 13.39 -9.16
N ASP A 393 35.78 14.63 -9.17
CA ASP A 393 36.21 15.31 -7.93
C ASP A 393 35.04 15.52 -6.96
N THR A 394 33.86 15.85 -7.48
CA THR A 394 32.67 16.04 -6.65
C THR A 394 32.18 14.71 -6.08
N LEU A 395 32.28 13.60 -6.83
CA LEU A 395 32.00 12.27 -6.32
C LEU A 395 33.00 11.86 -5.22
N LYS A 396 34.30 12.15 -5.38
CA LYS A 396 35.29 11.92 -4.33
C LYS A 396 34.93 12.67 -3.05
N ASP A 397 34.53 13.93 -3.17
CA ASP A 397 34.10 14.74 -2.03
C ASP A 397 32.81 14.19 -1.39
N LEU A 398 31.82 13.79 -2.19
CA LEU A 398 30.60 13.14 -1.71
C LEU A 398 30.91 11.88 -0.90
N LEU A 399 31.77 10.99 -1.42
CA LEU A 399 32.16 9.75 -0.74
C LEU A 399 32.93 10.01 0.57
N ARG A 400 33.77 11.05 0.61
CA ARG A 400 34.45 11.47 1.86
C ARG A 400 33.44 11.94 2.91
N HIS A 401 32.43 12.70 2.51
CA HIS A 401 31.37 13.19 3.41
C HIS A 401 30.45 12.06 3.87
N THR A 402 30.07 11.15 2.98
CA THR A 402 29.21 10.02 3.36
C THR A 402 30.00 8.93 4.04
N GLY A 403 31.34 8.88 3.97
CA GLY A 403 32.19 7.80 4.49
C GLY A 403 31.94 7.41 5.95
N ARG A 404 31.57 8.38 6.79
CA ARG A 404 31.24 8.18 8.22
C ARG A 404 29.88 7.52 8.48
N LEU A 405 29.02 7.44 7.47
CA LEU A 405 27.69 6.85 7.56
C LEU A 405 27.80 5.31 7.49
N SER A 406 28.07 4.68 8.63
CA SER A 406 28.33 3.24 8.74
C SER A 406 27.12 2.35 8.46
N LYS A 407 25.90 2.91 8.51
CA LYS A 407 24.65 2.18 8.26
C LYS A 407 24.27 2.10 6.78
N LEU A 408 24.99 2.79 5.89
CA LEU A 408 24.74 2.74 4.46
C LEU A 408 24.94 1.31 3.93
N SER A 409 23.88 0.77 3.37
CA SER A 409 23.78 -0.60 2.87
C SER A 409 23.51 -0.67 1.37
N LEU A 410 22.84 0.36 0.83
CA LEU A 410 22.54 0.48 -0.59
C LEU A 410 22.83 1.90 -1.08
N GLU A 411 23.70 2.00 -2.07
CA GLU A 411 24.16 3.28 -2.61
C GLU A 411 24.17 3.24 -4.14
N THR A 412 23.61 4.27 -4.76
CA THR A 412 23.68 4.43 -6.22
C THR A 412 24.19 5.82 -6.56
N TYR A 413 25.24 5.86 -7.38
CA TYR A 413 25.94 7.07 -7.77
C TYR A 413 25.96 7.20 -9.30
N PRO A 414 25.99 8.42 -9.84
CA PRO A 414 26.08 8.62 -11.28
C PRO A 414 27.45 8.20 -11.78
N ALA A 415 27.56 7.98 -13.09
CA ALA A 415 28.85 7.86 -13.74
C ALA A 415 29.56 9.22 -13.65
N PRO A 416 30.86 9.27 -13.31
CA PRO A 416 31.62 10.52 -13.39
C PRO A 416 31.52 11.10 -14.79
N ARG A 417 31.34 12.42 -14.91
CA ARG A 417 31.23 13.13 -16.20
C ARG A 417 32.39 12.80 -17.15
N GLU A 418 33.57 12.57 -16.60
CA GLU A 418 34.80 12.22 -17.30
C GLU A 418 34.72 10.86 -18.02
N SER A 419 33.74 10.02 -17.67
CA SER A 419 33.46 8.75 -18.33
C SER A 419 32.35 8.82 -19.38
N LEU A 420 31.83 10.01 -19.69
CA LEU A 420 30.73 10.20 -20.63
C LEU A 420 31.21 10.71 -21.99
N ASP A 421 30.60 10.21 -23.08
CA ASP A 421 30.79 10.76 -24.42
C ASP A 421 30.01 12.09 -24.60
N ASN A 422 30.18 12.75 -25.76
CA ASN A 422 29.48 13.99 -26.08
C ASN A 422 27.94 13.86 -26.14
N ARG A 423 27.41 12.64 -26.09
CA ARG A 423 25.97 12.33 -26.03
C ARG A 423 25.52 11.92 -24.62
N GLY A 424 26.40 12.04 -23.61
CA GLY A 424 26.11 11.66 -22.23
C GLY A 424 26.08 10.15 -22.00
N ARG A 425 26.58 9.34 -22.93
CA ARG A 425 26.60 7.87 -22.80
C ARG A 425 27.90 7.43 -22.13
N VAL A 426 27.81 6.41 -21.29
CA VAL A 426 28.97 5.85 -20.60
C VAL A 426 29.93 5.19 -21.58
N VAL A 427 31.19 5.60 -21.49
CA VAL A 427 32.35 4.94 -22.11
C VAL A 427 32.97 4.03 -21.05
N TRP A 428 32.72 2.73 -21.15
CA TRP A 428 33.11 1.75 -20.13
C TRP A 428 34.63 1.68 -19.87
N GLU A 429 35.44 1.92 -20.90
CA GLU A 429 36.91 1.97 -20.79
C GLU A 429 37.39 3.10 -19.88
N LEU A 430 36.68 4.23 -19.86
CA LEU A 430 36.96 5.37 -18.98
C LEU A 430 36.33 5.17 -17.59
N LEU A 431 35.14 4.56 -17.53
CA LEU A 431 34.43 4.36 -16.27
C LEU A 431 35.13 3.37 -15.34
N THR A 432 35.63 2.25 -15.88
CA THR A 432 36.23 1.15 -15.10
C THR A 432 37.36 1.63 -14.15
N PRO A 433 38.40 2.36 -14.61
CA PRO A 433 39.45 2.85 -13.72
C PRO A 433 38.93 3.88 -12.70
N LEU A 434 37.97 4.73 -13.08
CA LEU A 434 37.37 5.72 -12.17
C LEU A 434 36.53 5.06 -11.07
N GLN A 435 35.75 4.02 -11.41
CA GLN A 435 35.00 3.22 -10.43
C GLN A 435 35.96 2.56 -9.43
N ALA A 436 37.07 2.02 -9.90
CA ALA A 436 38.09 1.42 -9.03
C ALA A 436 38.66 2.45 -8.04
N GLU A 437 38.92 3.68 -8.49
CA GLU A 437 39.38 4.76 -7.63
C GLU A 437 38.33 5.19 -6.59
N LEU A 438 37.07 5.36 -7.00
CA LEU A 438 35.96 5.70 -6.09
C LEU A 438 35.74 4.61 -5.04
N MET A 439 35.77 3.33 -5.45
CA MET A 439 35.65 2.19 -4.55
C MET A 439 36.82 2.12 -3.56
N ARG A 440 38.04 2.49 -3.97
CA ARG A 440 39.20 2.56 -3.07
C ARG A 440 38.97 3.59 -1.96
N ILE A 441 38.58 4.82 -2.32
CA ILE A 441 38.30 5.90 -1.35
C ILE A 441 37.23 5.44 -0.34
N LEU A 442 36.20 4.77 -0.83
CA LEU A 442 35.12 4.32 0.05
C LEU A 442 35.55 3.20 0.99
N ARG A 443 36.34 2.23 0.50
CA ARG A 443 36.91 1.14 1.30
C ARG A 443 37.88 1.62 2.38
N GLU A 444 38.53 2.75 2.16
CA GLU A 444 39.36 3.41 3.19
C GLU A 444 38.52 4.01 4.32
N ALA A 445 37.27 4.40 4.04
CA ALA A 445 36.38 5.02 5.02
C ALA A 445 35.46 4.02 5.74
N ARG A 446 34.92 3.02 5.02
CA ARG A 446 34.02 1.98 5.57
C ARG A 446 34.04 0.72 4.72
N GLN A 447 33.43 -0.36 5.21
CA GLN A 447 33.11 -1.52 4.36
C GLN A 447 31.84 -1.24 3.53
N PRO A 448 31.94 -1.08 2.20
CA PRO A 448 30.78 -0.90 1.35
C PRO A 448 29.98 -2.20 1.22
N ASN A 449 28.65 -2.10 1.15
CA ASN A 449 27.76 -3.24 0.92
C ASN A 449 27.30 -3.31 -0.54
N ARG A 450 26.12 -2.79 -0.89
CA ARG A 450 25.62 -2.76 -2.28
C ARG A 450 25.81 -1.39 -2.90
N ILE A 451 26.79 -1.26 -3.80
CA ILE A 451 27.15 0.04 -4.40
C ILE A 451 27.20 -0.07 -5.92
N PHE A 452 26.59 0.92 -6.57
CA PHE A 452 26.52 1.00 -8.02
C PHE A 452 26.96 2.39 -8.49
N PHE A 453 27.80 2.44 -9.52
CA PHE A 453 28.24 3.68 -10.18
C PHE A 453 27.85 3.61 -11.66
N GLY A 454 27.17 4.63 -12.18
CA GLY A 454 26.79 4.70 -13.59
C GLY A 454 25.31 4.40 -13.84
N PRO A 455 24.92 3.99 -15.07
CA PRO A 455 23.55 3.59 -15.36
C PRO A 455 23.21 2.36 -14.52
N VAL A 456 22.27 2.53 -13.60
CA VAL A 456 21.90 1.49 -12.64
C VAL A 456 20.58 0.87 -13.08
N SER A 457 20.58 -0.42 -13.40
CA SER A 457 19.35 -1.22 -13.45
C SER A 457 18.73 -1.25 -12.04
N CYS A 458 17.41 -1.26 -11.94
CA CYS A 458 16.74 -1.17 -10.64
C CYS A 458 17.33 -2.17 -9.62
N PRO A 459 17.85 -1.72 -8.46
CA PRO A 459 18.50 -2.61 -7.49
C PRO A 459 17.59 -3.69 -6.90
N CYS A 460 16.26 -3.54 -7.03
CA CYS A 460 15.29 -4.49 -6.48
C CYS A 460 14.71 -5.46 -7.53
N CYS A 461 14.72 -5.12 -8.82
CA CYS A 461 14.11 -5.97 -9.87
C CYS A 461 15.01 -6.22 -11.09
N GLY A 462 16.21 -5.66 -11.16
CA GLY A 462 17.21 -5.95 -12.19
C GLY A 462 16.89 -5.39 -13.59
N THR A 463 15.74 -4.73 -13.78
CA THR A 463 15.35 -4.12 -15.05
C THR A 463 16.14 -2.85 -15.33
N SER A 464 16.74 -2.75 -16.53
CA SER A 464 17.31 -1.52 -17.09
C SER A 464 16.19 -0.52 -17.44
N PRO A 465 16.44 0.80 -17.44
CA PRO A 465 15.41 1.81 -17.64
C PRO A 465 15.02 1.94 -19.11
N THR A 466 14.35 0.93 -19.67
CA THR A 466 13.66 1.07 -20.96
C THR A 466 12.24 1.60 -20.79
N GLU A 467 11.68 1.52 -19.58
CA GLU A 467 10.42 2.18 -19.21
C GLU A 467 10.56 2.87 -17.85
N GLN A 468 10.57 4.21 -17.83
CA GLN A 468 10.70 5.10 -16.66
C GLN A 468 9.58 4.96 -15.60
N LEU A 469 8.80 3.88 -15.66
CA LEU A 469 7.66 3.60 -14.80
C LEU A 469 8.01 2.68 -13.62
N GLU A 470 9.11 1.93 -13.61
CA GLU A 470 9.32 0.87 -12.61
C GLU A 470 10.29 1.16 -11.46
N LEU A 471 11.26 2.09 -11.63
CA LEU A 471 12.30 2.34 -10.62
C LEU A 471 11.74 2.78 -9.27
N SER A 472 10.70 3.61 -9.26
CA SER A 472 10.01 3.98 -8.02
C SER A 472 9.38 2.74 -7.37
N PHE A 473 8.62 1.92 -8.11
CA PHE A 473 7.82 0.84 -7.54
C PHE A 473 8.61 -0.33 -6.97
N CYS A 474 9.74 -0.67 -7.58
CA CYS A 474 10.54 -1.82 -7.12
C CYS A 474 11.12 -1.60 -5.70
N PHE A 475 11.32 -0.35 -5.26
CA PHE A 475 11.64 -0.03 -3.85
C PHE A 475 10.44 -0.04 -2.90
N TRP A 476 9.21 0.10 -3.40
CA TRP A 476 7.98 0.14 -2.58
C TRP A 476 7.25 -1.21 -2.52
N ARG A 477 7.62 -2.18 -3.36
CA ARG A 477 7.18 -3.58 -3.29
C ARG A 477 8.10 -4.40 -2.38
N SER A 478 8.10 -4.12 -1.09
CA SER A 478 8.42 -5.10 -0.03
C SER A 478 7.77 -4.60 1.26
N PRO A 479 6.88 -5.43 1.84
CA PRO A 479 7.37 -6.46 2.73
C PRO A 479 6.97 -7.87 2.25
N ALA A 480 7.91 -8.80 2.34
CA ALA A 480 7.61 -10.19 2.65
C ALA A 480 8.23 -10.48 4.01
#